data_AF-A0A957Z340-F1
#
_entry.id   AF-A0A957Z340-F1
#
_cell.length_a   1.000
_cell.length_b   1.000
_cell.length_c   1.000
_cell.angle_alpha   90.00
_cell.angle_beta   90.00
_cell.angle_gamma   90.00
#
_symmetry.space_group_name_H-M   'P 1'
#
loop_
_entity.id
_entity.type
_entity.pdbx_description
1 polymer ?
#
loop_
_entity_poly.entity_id
_entity_poly.type
_entity_poly.pdbx_seq_one_letter_code
_entity_poly.pdbx_strand_id
1 'polypeptide(L)'
;MGRDGGRGEMRRRAFWSGTAVPIWAGGLLLLLCAAVYGATLDTGLQPHELHGGDLITHQYAQVQGRPSNAPGYPLYTMGGWLWFHGLHGLADRITPTVLNPTPWLSSYSTLWALLAIGVLYLIGLRLTHSPQWPHGNWPVAWLVSAFYAVTYFFWYYATTTEQYSSAVAQT
;
A
#
# COMPACT_ATOMS: atom_id res chain seq x y z
N MET A 1 0.10 25.23 36.39
CA MET A 1 -0.21 24.14 35.44
C MET A 1 -1.11 24.71 34.35
N GLY A 2 -0.74 24.59 33.06
CA GLY A 2 -1.61 24.96 31.93
C GLY A 2 -1.05 26.09 31.04
N ARG A 3 -0.03 25.82 30.23
CA ARG A 3 0.38 26.72 29.13
C ARG A 3 1.06 26.04 27.92
N ASP A 4 0.95 24.72 27.78
CA ASP A 4 1.62 23.99 26.67
C ASP A 4 0.69 23.46 25.58
N GLY A 5 -0.64 23.48 25.76
CA GLY A 5 -1.59 23.01 24.74
C GLY A 5 -1.54 23.81 23.44
N GLY A 6 -1.44 25.15 23.52
CA GLY A 6 -1.50 26.03 22.34
C GLY A 6 -0.27 25.95 21.42
N ARG A 7 0.92 25.61 21.95
CA ARG A 7 2.16 25.53 21.14
C ARG A 7 2.19 24.27 20.27
N GLY A 8 1.65 23.15 20.76
CA GLY A 8 1.56 21.91 20.00
C GLY A 8 0.62 22.02 18.80
N GLU A 9 -0.50 22.71 18.98
CA GLU A 9 -1.55 22.85 17.96
C GLU A 9 -1.15 23.87 16.86
N MET A 10 -0.50 24.97 17.24
CA MET A 10 0.10 25.92 16.29
C MET A 10 1.22 25.26 15.45
N ARG A 11 2.06 24.43 16.07
CA ARG A 11 3.09 23.65 15.36
C ARG A 11 2.52 22.61 14.39
N ARG A 12 1.40 21.97 14.75
CA ARG A 12 0.69 21.03 13.86
C ARG A 12 0.11 21.73 12.64
N ARG A 13 -0.48 22.92 12.80
CA ARG A 13 -0.98 23.73 11.68
C ARG A 13 0.15 24.23 10.78
N ALA A 14 1.28 24.64 11.37
CA ALA A 14 2.45 25.10 10.63
C ALA A 14 3.12 24.01 9.77
N PHE A 15 3.14 22.75 10.24
CA PHE A 15 3.76 21.65 9.49
C PHE A 15 3.13 21.46 8.10
N TRP A 16 1.81 21.64 7.98
CA TRP A 16 1.06 21.46 6.74
C TRP A 16 0.90 22.75 5.92
N SER A 17 1.30 23.92 6.44
CA SER A 17 0.89 25.22 5.87
C SER A 17 1.94 25.95 5.04
N GLY A 18 3.07 25.34 4.64
CA GLY A 18 4.20 26.17 4.20
C GLY A 18 4.93 25.87 2.89
N THR A 19 4.79 24.73 2.22
CA THR A 19 5.38 24.59 0.87
C THR A 19 4.65 23.56 0.02
N ALA A 20 4.38 23.89 -1.25
CA ALA A 20 3.77 22.95 -2.20
C ALA A 20 4.73 21.80 -2.57
N VAL A 21 6.05 22.03 -2.46
CA VAL A 21 7.08 21.10 -2.95
C VAL A 21 7.06 19.73 -2.25
N PRO A 22 7.05 19.61 -0.91
CA PRO A 22 6.99 18.30 -0.26
C PRO A 22 5.71 17.52 -0.59
N ILE A 23 4.58 18.22 -0.81
CA ILE A 23 3.31 17.58 -1.18
C ILE A 23 3.41 17.03 -2.61
N TRP A 24 3.86 17.85 -3.55
CA TRP A 24 4.03 17.41 -4.95
C TRP A 24 5.08 16.31 -5.09
N ALA A 25 6.17 16.36 -4.31
CA ALA A 25 7.18 15.30 -4.30
C ALA A 25 6.60 13.97 -3.80
N GLY A 26 5.78 13.99 -2.75
CA GLY A 26 5.06 12.81 -2.28
C GLY A 26 4.06 12.29 -3.30
N GLY A 27 3.28 13.18 -3.93
CA GLY A 27 2.35 12.82 -5.00
C GLY A 27 3.05 12.18 -6.22
N LEU A 28 4.16 12.78 -6.66
CA LEU A 28 4.98 12.26 -7.75
C LEU A 28 5.58 10.89 -7.40
N LEU A 29 6.05 10.69 -6.17
CA LEU A 29 6.54 9.39 -5.71
C LEU A 29 5.48 8.30 -5.87
N LEU A 30 4.26 8.56 -5.36
CA LEU A 30 3.16 7.60 -5.44
C LEU A 30 2.73 7.34 -6.89
N LEU A 31 2.70 8.38 -7.72
CA LEU A 31 2.39 8.26 -9.15
C LEU A 31 3.42 7.39 -9.88
N LEU A 32 4.71 7.59 -9.61
CA LEU A 32 5.79 6.78 -10.20
C LEU A 32 5.70 5.32 -9.74
N CYS A 33 5.44 5.07 -8.45
CA CYS A 33 5.25 3.71 -7.93
C CYS A 33 4.05 3.02 -8.58
N ALA A 34 2.93 3.73 -8.71
CA ALA A 34 1.73 3.20 -9.39
C ALA A 34 1.98 2.95 -10.88
N ALA A 35 2.75 3.80 -11.55
CA ALA A 35 3.12 3.63 -12.96
C ALA A 35 4.04 2.42 -13.16
N VAL A 36 5.05 2.25 -12.29
CA VAL A 36 5.92 1.06 -12.31
C VAL A 36 5.08 -0.19 -12.11
N TYR A 37 4.23 -0.23 -11.09
CA TYR A 37 3.34 -1.36 -10.83
C TYR A 37 2.43 -1.66 -12.04
N GLY A 38 1.80 -0.63 -12.62
CA GLY A 38 0.94 -0.78 -13.79
C GLY A 38 1.70 -1.31 -15.02
N ALA A 39 2.96 -0.90 -15.20
CA ALA A 39 3.82 -1.37 -16.28
C ALA A 39 4.35 -2.79 -16.07
N THR A 40 4.46 -3.24 -14.81
CA THR A 40 4.95 -4.58 -14.44
C THR A 40 3.83 -5.49 -13.96
N LEU A 41 2.58 -5.14 -14.24
CA LEU A 41 1.42 -5.86 -13.74
C LEU A 41 1.33 -7.21 -14.46
N ASP A 42 1.39 -8.30 -13.70
CA ASP A 42 1.23 -9.64 -14.27
C ASP A 42 -0.21 -9.81 -14.78
N THR A 43 -0.36 -9.82 -16.10
CA THR A 43 -1.63 -10.03 -16.80
C THR A 43 -1.92 -11.52 -17.02
N GLY A 44 -1.14 -12.43 -16.44
CA GLY A 44 -1.25 -13.88 -16.63
C GLY A 44 -0.66 -14.37 -17.95
N LEU A 45 0.21 -13.56 -18.57
CA LEU A 45 0.95 -13.93 -19.78
C LEU A 45 2.35 -14.49 -19.46
N GLN A 46 2.75 -14.52 -18.18
CA GLN A 46 4.02 -15.08 -17.73
C GLN A 46 3.80 -16.41 -17.00
N PRO A 47 4.08 -17.57 -17.64
CA PRO A 47 3.51 -18.86 -17.22
C PRO A 47 4.08 -19.50 -15.95
N HIS A 48 4.95 -18.86 -15.15
CA HIS A 48 5.72 -19.58 -14.11
C HIS A 48 5.97 -18.83 -12.78
N GLU A 49 5.61 -17.56 -12.63
CA GLU A 49 5.98 -16.80 -11.42
C GLU A 49 5.02 -17.01 -10.22
N LEU A 50 3.82 -17.54 -10.47
CA LEU A 50 2.82 -17.86 -9.43
C LEU A 50 3.12 -19.16 -8.65
N HIS A 51 4.16 -19.92 -9.03
CA HIS A 51 4.54 -21.16 -8.34
C HIS A 51 5.44 -20.94 -7.10
N GLY A 52 5.83 -19.70 -6.81
CA GLY A 52 6.87 -19.37 -5.83
C GLY A 52 6.43 -18.70 -4.52
N GLY A 53 5.14 -18.63 -4.20
CA GLY A 53 4.68 -18.02 -2.95
C GLY A 53 4.89 -18.95 -1.75
N ASP A 54 5.77 -18.58 -0.81
CA ASP A 54 5.99 -19.28 0.46
C ASP A 54 4.75 -19.19 1.36
N LEU A 55 3.91 -20.22 1.30
CA LEU A 55 2.51 -20.27 1.76
C LEU A 55 2.30 -20.85 3.18
N ILE A 56 3.35 -21.21 3.92
CA ILE A 56 3.17 -22.16 5.03
C ILE A 56 2.78 -21.50 6.38
N THR A 57 3.00 -20.20 6.58
CA THR A 57 2.69 -19.54 7.89
C THR A 57 1.58 -18.50 7.84
N HIS A 58 1.34 -17.85 6.69
CA HIS A 58 0.34 -16.78 6.57
C HIS A 58 -1.05 -17.30 6.17
N GLN A 59 -1.10 -18.35 5.34
CA GLN A 59 -2.34 -18.95 4.87
C GLN A 59 -3.21 -19.48 6.03
N TYR A 60 -2.58 -20.01 7.09
CA TYR A 60 -3.29 -20.53 8.27
C TYR A 60 -3.96 -19.44 9.10
N ALA A 61 -3.36 -18.25 9.21
CA ALA A 61 -3.94 -17.14 9.97
C ALA A 61 -5.06 -16.42 9.20
N GLN A 62 -4.92 -16.29 7.87
CA GLN A 62 -5.89 -15.66 6.99
C GLN A 62 -7.16 -16.49 6.82
N VAL A 63 -7.02 -17.80 6.54
CA VAL A 63 -8.15 -18.71 6.33
C VAL A 63 -8.98 -18.90 7.60
N GLN A 64 -8.36 -18.82 8.79
CA GLN A 64 -9.05 -19.01 10.07
C GLN A 64 -9.47 -17.70 10.75
N GLY A 65 -9.19 -16.54 10.15
CA GLY A 65 -9.53 -15.23 10.71
C GLY A 65 -8.98 -14.99 12.13
N ARG A 66 -7.84 -15.63 12.48
CA ARG A 66 -7.31 -15.59 13.85
C ARG A 66 -6.49 -14.31 14.06
N PRO A 67 -6.89 -13.41 15.00
CA PRO A 67 -6.14 -12.17 15.25
C PRO A 67 -4.78 -12.41 15.93
N SER A 68 -4.58 -13.59 16.53
CA SER A 68 -3.47 -13.87 17.47
C SER A 68 -2.08 -13.87 16.82
N ASN A 69 -1.98 -14.12 15.51
CA ASN A 69 -0.69 -14.22 14.81
C ASN A 69 -0.41 -13.02 13.90
N ALA A 70 -1.45 -12.28 13.52
CA ALA A 70 -1.36 -11.06 12.73
C ALA A 70 -2.66 -10.25 12.90
N PRO A 71 -2.73 -9.27 13.82
CA PRO A 71 -3.99 -8.63 14.19
C PRO A 71 -4.66 -7.87 13.02
N GLY A 72 -3.88 -7.39 12.05
CA GLY A 72 -4.40 -6.72 10.85
C GLY A 72 -4.83 -7.66 9.72
N TYR A 73 -4.42 -8.93 9.75
CA TYR A 73 -4.66 -9.87 8.64
C TYR A 73 -6.13 -10.20 8.41
N PRO A 74 -6.98 -10.42 9.44
CA PRO A 74 -8.40 -10.66 9.21
C PRO A 74 -9.10 -9.50 8.51
N LEU A 75 -8.82 -8.25 8.92
CA LEU A 75 -9.38 -7.06 8.29
C LEU A 75 -8.90 -6.90 6.84
N TYR A 76 -7.61 -7.13 6.60
CA TYR A 76 -7.03 -7.11 5.27
C TYR A 76 -7.64 -8.18 4.35
N THR A 77 -7.87 -9.38 4.87
CA THR A 77 -8.44 -10.52 4.12
C THR A 77 -9.90 -10.26 3.77
N MET A 78 -10.72 -9.85 4.74
CA MET A 78 -12.15 -9.52 4.51
C MET A 78 -12.31 -8.29 3.62
N GLY A 79 -11.45 -7.29 3.78
CA GLY A 79 -11.42 -6.11 2.91
C GLY A 79 -11.05 -6.45 1.46
N GLY A 80 -10.08 -7.34 1.26
CA GLY A 80 -9.72 -7.87 -0.06
C GLY A 80 -10.86 -8.66 -0.70
N TRP A 81 -11.55 -9.50 0.07
CA TRP A 81 -12.74 -10.21 -0.40
C TRP A 81 -13.83 -9.24 -0.88
N LEU A 82 -14.13 -8.20 -0.10
CA LEU A 82 -15.14 -7.20 -0.45
C LEU A 82 -14.71 -6.36 -1.67
N TRP A 83 -13.42 -5.99 -1.73
CA TRP A 83 -12.84 -5.27 -2.85
C TRP A 83 -12.99 -6.06 -4.15
N PHE A 84 -12.60 -7.33 -4.14
CA PHE A 84 -12.71 -8.22 -5.29
C PHE A 84 -14.17 -8.38 -5.72
N HIS A 85 -15.05 -8.89 -4.86
CA HIS A 85 -16.44 -9.17 -5.23
C HIS A 85 -17.23 -7.89 -5.56
N GLY A 86 -16.94 -6.78 -4.88
CA GLY A 86 -17.57 -5.50 -5.14
C GLY A 86 -17.19 -4.93 -6.51
N LEU A 87 -15.89 -4.78 -6.78
CA LEU A 87 -15.42 -4.19 -8.03
C LEU A 87 -15.59 -5.14 -9.22
N HIS A 88 -15.27 -6.43 -9.05
CA HIS A 88 -15.50 -7.46 -10.07
C HIS A 88 -16.98 -7.60 -10.38
N GLY A 89 -17.84 -7.68 -9.36
CA GLY A 89 -19.29 -7.79 -9.56
C GLY A 89 -19.92 -6.56 -10.22
N LEU A 90 -19.34 -5.36 -10.06
CA LEU A 90 -19.74 -4.17 -10.80
C LEU A 90 -19.19 -4.18 -12.24
N ALA A 91 -17.95 -4.60 -12.43
CA ALA A 91 -17.31 -4.69 -13.75
C ALA A 91 -18.02 -5.70 -14.65
N ASP A 92 -18.36 -6.89 -14.13
CA ASP A 92 -19.10 -7.94 -14.84
C ASP A 92 -20.47 -7.48 -15.34
N ARG A 93 -21.11 -6.54 -14.64
CA ARG A 93 -22.41 -5.98 -15.06
C ARG A 93 -22.28 -5.04 -16.25
N ILE A 94 -21.12 -4.43 -16.45
CA ILE A 94 -20.86 -3.49 -17.55
C ILE A 94 -20.31 -4.24 -18.76
N THR A 95 -19.42 -5.20 -18.52
CA THR A 95 -18.87 -6.09 -19.54
C THR A 95 -18.56 -7.40 -18.84
N PRO A 96 -19.25 -8.52 -19.19
CA PRO A 96 -18.96 -9.81 -18.58
C PRO A 96 -17.49 -10.14 -18.78
N THR A 97 -16.71 -10.14 -17.70
CA THR A 97 -15.26 -10.26 -17.83
C THR A 97 -14.90 -11.74 -17.95
N VAL A 98 -14.46 -12.15 -19.15
CA VAL A 98 -13.67 -13.39 -19.37
C VAL A 98 -12.18 -13.13 -19.05
N LEU A 99 -11.88 -12.02 -18.37
CA LEU A 99 -10.53 -11.52 -18.16
C LEU A 99 -9.89 -12.15 -16.92
N ASN A 100 -8.58 -12.28 -16.96
CA ASN A 100 -7.78 -12.75 -15.84
C ASN A 100 -8.12 -11.96 -14.54
N PRO A 101 -8.50 -12.60 -13.43
CA PRO A 101 -8.84 -11.93 -12.18
C PRO A 101 -7.62 -11.41 -11.40
N THR A 102 -6.40 -11.84 -11.75
CA THR A 102 -5.16 -11.50 -11.03
C THR A 102 -4.97 -9.99 -10.84
N PRO A 103 -5.16 -9.11 -11.85
CA PRO A 103 -5.03 -7.66 -11.68
C PRO A 103 -6.00 -7.06 -10.64
N TRP A 104 -7.22 -7.59 -10.55
CA TRP A 104 -8.20 -7.13 -9.58
C TRP A 104 -7.82 -7.53 -8.17
N LEU A 105 -7.36 -8.77 -7.99
CA LEU A 105 -6.88 -9.30 -6.71
C LEU A 105 -5.63 -8.54 -6.23
N SER A 106 -4.64 -8.34 -7.11
CA SER A 106 -3.39 -7.66 -6.75
C SER A 106 -3.55 -6.15 -6.54
N SER A 107 -4.59 -5.53 -7.11
CA SER A 107 -4.86 -4.09 -6.94
C SER A 107 -5.13 -3.68 -5.49
N TYR A 108 -5.80 -4.53 -4.70
CA TYR A 108 -6.07 -4.24 -3.30
C TYR A 108 -4.78 -4.14 -2.49
N SER A 109 -3.88 -5.08 -2.71
CA SER A 109 -2.59 -5.18 -2.05
C SER A 109 -1.65 -4.04 -2.46
N THR A 110 -1.71 -3.68 -3.74
CA THR A 110 -1.00 -2.53 -4.29
C THR A 110 -1.48 -1.22 -3.67
N LEU A 111 -2.78 -1.05 -3.43
CA LEU A 111 -3.29 0.12 -2.72
C LEU A 111 -2.62 0.26 -1.35
N TRP A 112 -2.57 -0.83 -0.57
CA TRP A 112 -1.90 -0.82 0.73
C TRP A 112 -0.40 -0.59 0.64
N ALA A 113 0.26 -1.10 -0.39
CA ALA A 113 1.67 -0.84 -0.67
C ALA A 113 1.93 0.64 -0.93
N LEU A 114 1.13 1.28 -1.80
CA LEU A 114 1.23 2.72 -2.08
C LEU A 114 0.97 3.55 -0.82
N LEU A 115 -0.01 3.17 0.00
CA LEU A 115 -0.25 3.82 1.30
C LEU A 115 0.94 3.66 2.24
N ALA A 116 1.58 2.48 2.30
CA ALA A 116 2.76 2.26 3.11
C ALA A 116 3.95 3.13 2.67
N ILE A 117 4.18 3.28 1.36
CA ILE A 117 5.18 4.22 0.81
C ILE A 117 4.85 5.66 1.20
N GLY A 118 3.57 6.06 1.08
CA GLY A 118 3.12 7.38 1.49
C GLY A 118 3.37 7.65 2.98
N VAL A 119 3.08 6.67 3.84
CA VAL A 119 3.34 6.75 5.28
C VAL A 119 4.84 6.83 5.56
N LEU A 120 5.68 6.02 4.90
CA LEU A 120 7.13 6.08 5.04
C LEU A 120 7.66 7.48 4.68
N TYR A 121 7.19 8.05 3.59
CA TYR A 121 7.54 9.42 3.17
C TYR A 121 7.15 10.45 4.24
N LEU A 122 5.91 10.38 4.76
CA LEU A 122 5.43 11.28 5.82
C LEU A 122 6.23 11.14 7.12
N ILE A 123 6.60 9.91 7.50
CA ILE A 123 7.48 9.65 8.64
C ILE A 123 8.86 10.28 8.38
N GLY A 124 9.42 10.11 7.19
CA GLY A 124 10.69 10.72 6.79
C GLY A 124 10.66 12.24 6.93
N LEU A 125 9.61 12.91 6.44
CA LEU A 125 9.41 14.35 6.63
C LEU A 125 9.33 14.72 8.11
N ARG A 126 8.61 13.91 8.91
CA ARG A 126 8.44 14.17 10.33
C ARG A 126 9.74 14.03 11.12
N LEU A 127 10.56 13.03 10.80
CA LEU A 127 11.84 12.76 11.47
C LEU A 127 12.91 13.79 11.10
N THR A 128 12.88 14.29 9.87
CA THR A 128 13.88 15.24 9.34
C THR A 128 13.48 16.70 9.55
N HIS A 129 12.40 16.96 10.30
CA HIS A 129 11.96 18.30 10.62
C HIS A 129 12.99 19.02 11.52
N SER A 130 13.53 20.14 11.02
CA SER A 130 14.52 20.96 11.74
C SER A 130 14.31 22.45 11.44
N PRO A 131 15.00 23.37 12.14
CA PRO A 131 14.96 24.80 11.79
C PRO A 131 15.38 25.10 10.34
N GLN A 132 16.28 24.30 9.76
CA GLN A 132 16.71 24.39 8.35
C GLN A 132 15.70 23.74 7.40
N TRP A 133 14.92 22.77 7.87
CA TRP A 133 13.89 22.05 7.13
C TRP A 133 12.55 22.09 7.87
N PRO A 134 11.81 23.22 7.88
CA PRO A 134 10.59 23.39 8.68
C PRO A 134 9.44 22.45 8.30
N HIS A 135 9.49 21.86 7.11
CA HIS A 135 8.51 20.88 6.62
C HIS A 135 9.12 19.47 6.45
N GLY A 136 10.34 19.26 6.97
CA GLY A 136 11.12 18.06 6.74
C GLY A 136 12.01 18.16 5.49
N ASN A 137 13.09 17.39 5.51
CA ASN A 137 14.02 17.24 4.40
C ASN A 137 13.39 16.32 3.35
N TRP A 138 12.54 16.92 2.50
CA TRP A 138 11.81 16.19 1.47
C TRP A 138 12.71 15.42 0.50
N PRO A 139 13.91 15.89 0.08
CA PRO A 139 14.78 15.09 -0.77
C PRO A 139 15.21 13.78 -0.11
N VAL A 140 15.60 13.81 1.17
CA VAL A 140 15.99 12.61 1.92
C VAL A 140 14.80 11.68 2.10
N ALA A 141 13.65 12.20 2.54
CA ALA A 141 12.44 11.39 2.70
C ALA A 141 12.01 10.74 1.38
N TRP A 142 12.11 11.47 0.27
CA TRP A 142 11.80 10.99 -1.07
C TRP A 142 12.77 9.89 -1.49
N LEU A 143 14.08 10.11 -1.37
CA LEU A 143 15.11 9.12 -1.76
C LEU A 143 14.99 7.82 -0.97
N VAL A 144 14.77 7.90 0.35
CA VAL A 144 14.58 6.72 1.20
C VAL A 144 13.33 5.94 0.78
N SER A 145 12.22 6.66 0.54
CA SER A 145 10.96 6.02 0.15
C SER A 145 11.02 5.43 -1.26
N ALA A 146 11.64 6.14 -2.20
CA ALA A 146 11.87 5.67 -3.56
C ALA A 146 12.78 4.45 -3.60
N PHE A 147 13.89 4.46 -2.83
CA PHE A 147 14.78 3.31 -2.71
C PHE A 147 14.04 2.09 -2.18
N TYR A 148 13.26 2.26 -1.10
CA TYR A 148 12.44 1.17 -0.56
C TYR A 148 11.42 0.65 -1.58
N ALA A 149 10.77 1.57 -2.31
CA ALA A 149 9.79 1.27 -3.35
C ALA A 149 10.36 0.66 -4.63
N VAL A 150 11.67 0.45 -4.77
CA VAL A 150 12.25 -0.32 -5.89
C VAL A 150 12.86 -1.64 -5.44
N THR A 151 12.72 -1.99 -4.17
CA THR A 151 13.25 -3.27 -3.66
C THR A 151 12.34 -4.43 -4.04
N TYR A 152 12.96 -5.56 -4.43
CA TYR A 152 12.24 -6.80 -4.72
C TYR A 152 11.39 -7.25 -3.53
N PHE A 153 11.95 -7.26 -2.32
CA PHE A 153 11.25 -7.74 -1.12
C PHE A 153 9.96 -6.95 -0.84
N PHE A 154 9.99 -5.63 -1.01
CA PHE A 154 8.81 -4.82 -0.77
C PHE A 154 7.66 -5.23 -1.70
N TRP A 155 7.94 -5.33 -3.01
CA TRP A 155 6.93 -5.71 -3.98
C TRP A 155 6.53 -7.17 -3.89
N TYR A 156 7.48 -8.07 -3.65
CA TYR A 156 7.22 -9.48 -3.45
C TYR A 156 6.14 -9.67 -2.38
N TYR A 157 6.29 -9.10 -1.18
CA TYR A 157 5.27 -9.20 -0.13
C TYR A 157 4.01 -8.35 -0.38
N ALA A 158 4.12 -7.28 -1.17
CA ALA A 158 2.98 -6.42 -1.49
C ALA A 158 2.07 -6.99 -2.59
N THR A 159 2.58 -7.81 -3.50
CA THR A 159 1.82 -8.32 -4.66
C THR A 159 1.55 -9.82 -4.59
N THR A 160 2.36 -10.59 -3.85
CA THR A 160 2.05 -12.00 -3.56
C THR A 160 1.01 -12.07 -2.45
N THR A 161 -0.27 -11.97 -2.82
CA THR A 161 -1.33 -12.08 -1.83
C THR A 161 -2.04 -13.41 -1.94
N GLU A 162 -1.95 -14.15 -0.84
CA GLU A 162 -2.67 -15.39 -0.57
C GLU A 162 -4.21 -15.21 -0.57
N GLN A 163 -4.71 -13.98 -0.85
CA GLN A 163 -6.12 -13.66 -1.10
C GLN A 163 -6.75 -14.56 -2.17
N TYR A 164 -5.94 -15.12 -3.07
CA TYR A 164 -6.36 -16.14 -4.03
C TYR A 164 -7.11 -17.30 -3.35
N SER A 165 -6.64 -17.74 -2.17
CA SER A 165 -7.22 -18.90 -1.48
C SER A 165 -8.60 -18.58 -0.87
N SER A 166 -8.79 -17.40 -0.26
CA SER A 166 -10.07 -17.05 0.36
C SER A 166 -11.11 -16.51 -0.62
N ALA A 167 -10.68 -15.80 -1.67
CA ALA A 167 -11.60 -15.20 -2.64
C ALA A 167 -12.04 -16.19 -3.73
N VAL A 168 -11.20 -17.16 -4.11
CA VAL A 168 -11.51 -18.13 -5.18
C VAL A 168 -11.91 -19.50 -4.63
N ALA A 169 -11.36 -19.98 -3.50
CA ALA A 169 -11.68 -21.33 -3.01
C ALA A 169 -13.02 -21.41 -2.24
N GLN A 170 -13.73 -20.30 -2.06
CA GLN A 170 -15.07 -20.24 -1.44
C GLN A 170 -16.20 -19.83 -2.41
N THR A 171 -15.95 -19.84 -3.72
CA THR A 171 -16.99 -19.78 -4.77
C THR A 171 -17.26 -21.18 -5.31
#